data_AF-A0A7H5F4C6-F1
#
_entry.id   AF-A0A7H5F4C6-F1
#
_cell.length_a   1.000
_cell.length_b   1.000
_cell.length_c   1.000
_cell.angle_alpha   90.00
_cell.angle_beta   90.00
_cell.angle_gamma   90.00
#
_symmetry.space_group_name_H-M   'P 1'
#
loop_
_entity.id
_entity.type
_entity.pdbx_description
1 polymer ?
#
loop_
_entity_poly.entity_id
_entity_poly.type
_entity_poly.pdbx_seq_one_letter_code
_entity_poly.pdbx_strand_id
1 'polypeptide(L)'
;MEIVGYICLPLLVILSITSLPISLIGGLFVKVIKNPLLAMLIGGIITWVGIDLLWGKIFSNHIPVLLFLLCFLALGAYSQIENKSLTETSKFAIGGEQAAIVLTAIYSIITSESVNWY
;
A
#
# COMPACT_ATOMS: atom_id res chain seq x y z
N MET A 1 3.88 9.84 19.87
CA MET A 1 2.72 9.29 19.15
C MET A 1 3.11 8.50 17.91
N GLU A 2 4.25 8.81 17.26
CA GLU A 2 4.71 8.09 16.05
C GLU A 2 4.85 6.57 16.24
N ILE A 3 5.34 6.11 17.41
CA ILE A 3 5.45 4.68 17.77
C ILE A 3 4.13 3.93 17.55
N VAL A 4 2.99 4.57 17.84
CA VAL A 4 1.67 3.98 17.62
C VAL A 4 1.43 3.78 16.12
N GLY A 5 1.77 4.75 15.28
CA GLY A 5 1.71 4.62 13.82
C GLY A 5 2.58 3.48 13.29
N TYR A 6 3.82 3.34 13.80
CA TYR A 6 4.75 2.28 13.38
C TYR A 6 4.21 0.87 13.63
N ILE A 7 3.35 0.71 14.64
CA ILE A 7 2.70 -0.57 14.97
C ILE A 7 1.37 -0.70 14.22
N CYS A 8 0.59 0.37 14.16
CA CYS A 8 -0.73 0.36 13.54
C CYS A 8 -0.67 0.07 12.04
N LEU A 9 0.26 0.67 11.29
CA LEU A 9 0.25 0.52 9.83
C LEU A 9 0.50 -0.93 9.37
N PRO A 10 1.53 -1.64 9.87
CA PRO A 10 1.71 -3.06 9.58
C PRO A 10 0.52 -3.92 10.04
N LEU A 11 -0.10 -3.60 11.20
CA LEU A 11 -1.29 -4.31 11.66
C LEU A 11 -2.47 -4.14 10.70
N LEU A 12 -2.70 -2.94 10.17
CA LEU A 12 -3.74 -2.69 9.17
C LEU A 12 -3.53 -3.52 7.90
N VAL A 13 -2.27 -3.70 7.47
CA VAL A 13 -1.90 -4.54 6.32
C VAL A 13 -2.15 -6.01 6.62
N ILE A 14 -1.70 -6.52 7.77
CA ILE A 14 -1.91 -7.93 8.17
C ILE A 14 -3.41 -8.25 8.29
N LEU A 15 -4.18 -7.32 8.85
CA LEU A 15 -5.64 -7.45 8.95
C LEU A 15 -6.36 -7.21 7.60
N SER A 16 -5.61 -7.02 6.51
CA SER A 16 -6.14 -6.76 5.16
C SER A 16 -7.08 -5.55 5.08
N ILE A 17 -6.98 -4.59 6.02
CA ILE A 17 -7.82 -3.39 6.02
C ILE A 17 -7.46 -2.49 4.84
N THR A 18 -6.19 -2.44 4.45
CA THR A 18 -5.72 -1.70 3.26
C THR A 18 -6.27 -2.27 1.95
N SER A 19 -6.66 -3.55 1.92
CA SER A 19 -7.24 -4.18 0.74
C SER A 19 -8.65 -3.66 0.40
N LEU A 20 -9.39 -3.12 1.37
CA LEU A 20 -10.72 -2.55 1.17
C LEU A 20 -10.70 -1.32 0.23
N PRO A 21 -9.97 -0.22 0.55
CA PRO A 21 -9.87 0.92 -0.37
C PRO A 21 -9.24 0.53 -1.71
N ILE A 22 -8.26 -0.38 -1.74
CA ILE A 22 -7.66 -0.87 -2.99
C ILE A 22 -8.69 -1.55 -3.87
N SER A 23 -9.50 -2.45 -3.31
CA SER A 23 -10.54 -3.17 -4.05
C SER A 23 -11.67 -2.24 -4.51
N LEU A 24 -12.03 -1.25 -3.69
CA LEU A 24 -13.03 -0.23 -4.06
C LEU A 24 -12.56 0.61 -5.23
N ILE A 25 -11.35 1.20 -5.14
CA ILE A 25 -10.80 2.06 -6.18
C ILE A 25 -10.49 1.21 -7.43
N GLY A 26 -9.81 0.07 -7.25
CA GLY A 26 -9.51 -0.87 -8.32
C GLY A 26 -10.75 -1.34 -9.05
N GLY A 27 -11.83 -1.69 -8.33
CA GLY A 27 -13.10 -2.09 -8.91
C GLY A 27 -13.76 -1.01 -9.79
N LEU A 28 -13.58 0.27 -9.46
CA LEU A 28 -14.01 1.38 -10.31
C LEU A 28 -13.19 1.43 -11.61
N PHE A 29 -11.87 1.26 -11.51
CA PHE A 29 -10.96 1.30 -12.67
C PHE A 29 -11.04 0.06 -13.57
N VAL A 30 -11.43 -1.11 -13.04
CA VAL A 30 -11.63 -2.33 -13.85
C VAL A 30 -12.61 -2.08 -14.99
N LYS A 31 -13.67 -1.30 -14.76
CA LYS A 31 -14.69 -0.97 -15.77
C LYS A 31 -14.14 -0.14 -16.93
N VAL A 32 -13.09 0.64 -16.68
CA VAL A 32 -12.49 1.56 -17.67
C VAL A 32 -11.30 0.89 -18.38
N ILE A 33 -10.41 0.28 -17.61
CA ILE A 33 -9.12 -0.24 -18.10
C ILE A 33 -9.27 -1.65 -18.70
N LYS A 34 -10.29 -2.41 -18.28
CA LYS A 34 -10.53 -3.81 -18.69
C LYS A 34 -9.35 -4.76 -18.41
N ASN A 35 -8.39 -4.34 -17.59
CA ASN A 35 -7.28 -5.16 -17.10
C ASN A 35 -7.29 -5.16 -15.56
N PRO A 36 -7.66 -6.27 -14.92
CA PRO A 36 -7.77 -6.36 -13.46
C PRO A 36 -6.46 -6.04 -12.72
N LEU A 37 -5.33 -6.49 -13.24
CA LEU A 37 -4.03 -6.29 -12.59
C LEU A 37 -3.64 -4.81 -12.59
N LEU A 38 -3.77 -4.13 -13.73
CA LEU A 38 -3.50 -2.69 -13.83
C LEU A 38 -4.48 -1.86 -12.98
N ALA A 39 -5.75 -2.25 -12.95
CA ALA A 39 -6.75 -1.57 -12.14
C ALA A 39 -6.46 -1.69 -10.64
N MET A 40 -6.08 -2.89 -10.17
CA MET A 40 -5.67 -3.10 -8.77
C MET A 40 -4.37 -2.38 -8.43
N LEU A 41 -3.41 -2.33 -9.36
CA LEU A 41 -2.18 -1.55 -9.19
C LEU A 41 -2.49 -0.05 -9.00
N ILE A 42 -3.33 0.53 -9.86
CA ILE A 42 -3.73 1.94 -9.75
C ILE A 42 -4.48 2.20 -8.44
N GLY A 43 -5.41 1.31 -8.07
CA GLY A 43 -6.09 1.38 -6.78
C GLY A 43 -5.12 1.30 -5.60
N GLY A 44 -4.11 0.44 -5.70
CA GLY A 44 -2.99 0.31 -4.78
C GLY A 44 -2.22 1.62 -4.63
N ILE A 45 -1.77 2.20 -5.75
CA ILE A 45 -0.97 3.44 -5.76
C ILE A 45 -1.77 4.58 -5.12
N ILE A 46 -3.03 4.78 -5.53
CA ILE A 46 -3.87 5.85 -4.98
C ILE A 46 -4.07 5.65 -3.47
N THR A 47 -4.31 4.42 -3.03
CA THR A 47 -4.49 4.09 -1.61
C THR A 47 -3.20 4.39 -0.84
N TRP A 48 -2.06 3.87 -1.27
CA TRP A 48 -0.80 4.00 -0.54
C TRP A 48 -0.26 5.43 -0.54
N VAL A 49 -0.40 6.17 -1.64
CA VAL A 49 -0.12 7.62 -1.66
C VAL A 49 -1.05 8.35 -0.70
N GLY A 50 -2.35 8.00 -0.66
CA GLY A 50 -3.29 8.55 0.30
C GLY A 50 -2.90 8.29 1.76
N ILE A 51 -2.44 7.06 2.06
CA ILE A 51 -1.94 6.68 3.39
C ILE A 51 -0.68 7.48 3.74
N ASP A 52 0.27 7.64 2.82
CA ASP A 52 1.49 8.44 3.03
C ASP A 52 1.17 9.92 3.30
N LEU A 53 0.23 10.50 2.55
CA LEU A 53 -0.23 11.88 2.78
C LEU A 53 -0.96 12.04 4.12
N LEU A 54 -1.81 11.07 4.51
CA LEU A 54 -2.47 11.07 5.82
C LEU A 54 -1.45 10.94 6.95
N TRP A 55 -0.45 10.08 6.78
CA TRP A 55 0.66 9.93 7.71
C TRP A 55 1.42 11.26 7.87
N GLY A 56 1.73 11.92 6.76
CA GLY A 56 2.32 13.27 6.74
C GLY A 56 1.50 14.31 7.49
N LYS A 57 0.17 14.24 7.45
CA LYS A 57 -0.68 15.14 8.24
C LYS A 57 -0.70 14.84 9.74
N ILE A 58 -0.52 13.58 10.13
CA ILE A 58 -0.60 13.16 11.55
C ILE A 58 0.76 13.30 12.24
N PHE A 59 1.84 12.98 11.53
CA PHE A 59 3.20 12.89 12.08
C PHE A 59 4.18 13.90 11.47
N SER A 60 3.73 14.79 10.59
CA SER A 60 4.53 15.86 9.95
C SER A 60 5.69 15.38 9.05
N ASN A 61 5.79 14.07 8.80
CA ASN A 61 6.85 13.45 8.02
C ASN A 61 6.25 12.45 7.04
N HIS A 62 6.94 12.09 5.96
CA HIS A 62 6.54 10.94 5.14
C HIS A 62 6.69 9.61 5.89
N ILE A 63 6.04 8.55 5.38
CA ILE A 63 6.22 7.20 5.91
C ILE A 63 7.70 6.80 5.71
N PRO A 64 8.39 6.36 6.77
CA PRO A 64 9.77 5.89 6.65
C PRO A 64 9.86 4.67 5.73
N VAL A 65 10.93 4.60 4.93
CA VAL A 65 11.20 3.46 4.02
C VAL A 65 11.16 2.12 4.75
N LEU A 66 11.65 2.07 5.99
CA LEU A 66 11.59 0.88 6.83
C LEU A 66 10.15 0.38 7.04
N LEU A 67 9.18 1.27 7.17
CA LEU A 67 7.78 0.91 7.40
C LEU A 67 7.12 0.38 6.11
N PHE A 68 7.45 0.94 4.94
CA PHE A 68 7.07 0.35 3.65
C PHE A 68 7.64 -1.07 3.49
N LEU A 69 8.91 -1.29 3.87
CA LEU A 69 9.53 -2.61 3.84
C LEU A 69 8.80 -3.60 4.77
N LEU A 70 8.47 -3.17 5.99
CA LEU A 70 7.71 -4.01 6.93
C LEU A 70 6.33 -4.38 6.36
N CYS A 71 5.62 -3.43 5.75
CA CYS A 71 4.33 -3.70 5.12
C CYS A 71 4.45 -4.67 3.94
N PHE A 72 5.48 -4.51 3.10
CA PHE A 72 5.77 -5.42 1.99
C PHE A 72 6.02 -6.85 2.48
N LEU A 73 6.88 -7.01 3.50
CA LEU A 73 7.21 -8.30 4.08
C LEU A 73 6.00 -8.93 4.79
N ALA A 74 5.22 -8.14 5.53
CA ALA A 74 4.02 -8.61 6.20
C ALA A 74 2.98 -9.14 5.19
N LEU A 75 2.75 -8.40 4.10
CA LEU A 75 1.84 -8.81 3.04
C LEU A 75 2.36 -10.05 2.29
N GLY A 76 3.68 -10.12 2.06
CA GLY A 76 4.31 -11.30 1.48
C GLY A 76 4.18 -12.55 2.37
N ALA A 77 4.40 -12.41 3.68
CA ALA A 77 4.22 -13.49 4.64
C ALA A 77 2.77 -13.97 4.68
N TYR A 78 1.80 -13.04 4.74
CA TYR A 78 0.37 -13.35 4.65
C TYR A 78 0.03 -14.14 3.38
N SER A 79 0.52 -13.68 2.21
CA SER A 79 0.30 -14.36 0.94
C SER A 79 0.86 -15.78 0.90
N GLN A 80 1.98 -16.04 1.57
CA GLN A 80 2.57 -17.38 1.64
C GLN A 80 1.76 -18.31 2.55
N ILE A 81 1.30 -17.80 3.69
CA ILE A 81 0.50 -18.56 4.67
C ILE A 81 -0.86 -18.94 4.06
N GLU A 82 -1.53 -17.98 3.41
CA GLU A 82 -2.89 -18.13 2.89
C GLU A 82 -2.94 -18.52 1.39
N ASN A 83 -1.82 -18.92 0.77
CA ASN A 83 -1.76 -19.14 -0.69
C ASN A 83 -2.82 -20.13 -1.22
N LYS A 84 -3.19 -21.13 -0.42
CA LYS A 84 -4.20 -22.15 -0.80
C LYS A 84 -5.65 -21.68 -0.62
N SER A 85 -5.89 -20.69 0.24
CA SER A 85 -7.23 -20.15 0.54
C SER A 85 -7.58 -18.93 -0.30
N LEU A 86 -6.57 -18.25 -0.86
CA LEU A 86 -6.75 -17.04 -1.66
C LEU A 86 -7.34 -17.31 -3.05
N THR A 87 -8.37 -16.53 -3.40
CA THR A 87 -8.92 -16.50 -4.77
C THR A 87 -7.94 -15.85 -5.74
N GLU A 88 -8.07 -16.12 -7.04
CA GLU A 88 -7.26 -15.46 -8.08
C GLU A 88 -7.36 -13.93 -8.01
N THR A 89 -8.55 -13.39 -7.78
CA THR A 89 -8.77 -11.95 -7.60
C THR A 89 -8.01 -11.41 -6.39
N SER A 90 -8.00 -12.14 -5.28
CA SER A 90 -7.25 -11.77 -4.08
C SER A 90 -5.74 -11.78 -4.32
N LYS A 91 -5.23 -12.76 -5.08
CA LYS A 91 -3.81 -12.81 -5.47
C LYS A 91 -3.42 -11.61 -6.33
N PHE A 92 -4.27 -11.21 -7.28
CA PHE A 92 -4.03 -10.00 -8.07
C PHE A 92 -4.07 -8.72 -7.22
N ALA A 93 -4.98 -8.64 -6.25
CA ALA A 93 -5.02 -7.51 -5.32
C ALA A 93 -3.76 -7.43 -4.46
N ILE A 94 -3.31 -8.56 -3.89
CA ILE A 94 -2.07 -8.64 -3.10
C ILE A 94 -0.85 -8.26 -3.95
N GLY A 95 -0.73 -8.80 -5.16
CA GLY A 95 0.38 -8.46 -6.06
C GLY A 95 0.37 -6.99 -6.48
N GLY A 96 -0.82 -6.43 -6.75
CA GLY A 96 -1.01 -5.02 -7.06
C GLY A 96 -0.65 -4.11 -5.87
N GLU A 97 -1.02 -4.52 -4.66
CA GLU A 97 -0.68 -3.82 -3.42
C GLU A 97 0.82 -3.86 -3.14
N GLN A 98 1.49 -5.00 -3.31
CA GLN A 98 2.94 -5.10 -3.17
C GLN A 98 3.68 -4.17 -4.14
N ALA A 99 3.28 -4.15 -5.41
CA ALA A 99 3.85 -3.24 -6.40
C ALA A 99 3.57 -1.77 -6.05
N ALA A 100 2.37 -1.46 -5.56
CA ALA A 100 2.01 -0.11 -5.12
C ALA A 100 2.81 0.36 -3.91
N ILE A 101 3.10 -0.51 -2.94
CA ILE A 101 3.97 -0.21 -1.79
C ILE A 101 5.35 0.22 -2.29
N VAL A 102 5.94 -0.54 -3.22
CA VAL A 102 7.27 -0.24 -3.77
C VAL A 102 7.25 1.10 -4.51
N LEU A 103 6.28 1.32 -5.38
CA LEU A 103 6.17 2.56 -6.15
C LEU A 103 5.93 3.77 -5.24
N THR A 104 5.11 3.63 -4.21
CA THR A 104 4.84 4.70 -3.25
C THR A 104 6.07 4.99 -2.39
N ALA A 105 6.84 3.96 -1.99
CA ALA A 105 8.10 4.15 -1.28
C ALA A 105 9.11 4.94 -2.13
N ILE A 106 9.24 4.62 -3.42
CA ILE A 106 10.09 5.36 -4.35
C ILE A 106 9.62 6.82 -4.47
N TYR A 107 8.32 7.02 -4.67
CA TYR A 107 7.71 8.35 -4.71
C TYR A 107 8.03 9.15 -3.44
N SER A 108 7.83 8.55 -2.27
CA SER A 108 8.06 9.16 -0.96
C SER A 108 9.52 9.55 -0.74
N ILE A 109 10.47 8.73 -1.19
CA ILE A 109 11.90 9.06 -1.17
C ILE A 109 12.18 10.29 -2.05
N ILE A 110 11.70 10.28 -3.29
CA ILE A 110 11.91 11.39 -4.24
C ILE A 110 11.30 12.69 -3.70
N THR A 111 10.09 12.63 -3.14
CA THR A 111 9.40 13.82 -2.62
C THR A 111 10.01 14.31 -1.32
N SER A 112 10.36 13.42 -0.39
CA SER A 112 11.00 13.80 0.87
C SER A 112 12.39 14.42 0.66
N GLU A 113 13.15 13.94 -0.33
CA GLU A 113 14.39 14.59 -0.74
C GLU A 113 14.10 15.97 -1.35
N SER A 114 13.12 16.10 -2.25
CA SER A 114 12.80 17.38 -2.91
C SER A 114 12.30 18.48 -1.97
N VAL A 115 11.77 18.13 -0.79
CA VAL A 115 11.29 19.07 0.24
C VAL A 115 12.38 19.45 1.24
N ASN A 116 13.46 18.66 1.37
CA ASN A 116 14.57 18.90 2.31
C ASN A 116 15.72 19.78 1.77
N TRP A 117 15.54 20.45 0.62
CA TRP A 117 16.53 21.39 0.08
C TRP A 117 16.33 22.85 0.53
N TYR A 118 15.40 23.12 1.46
CA TYR A 118 15.14 24.47 1.99
C TYR A 118 14.88 24.49 3.49
#